data_AF-A0A520UEU6-F1
#
_entry.id   AF-A0A520UEU6-F1
#
_cell.length_a   1.000
_cell.length_b   1.000
_cell.length_c   1.000
_cell.angle_alpha   90.00
_cell.angle_beta   90.00
_cell.angle_gamma   90.00
#
_symmetry.space_group_name_H-M   'P 1'
#
loop_
_entity.id
_entity.type
_entity.pdbx_description
1 polymer ?
#
loop_
_entity_poly.entity_id
_entity_poly.type
_entity_poly.pdbx_seq_one_letter_code
_entity_poly.pdbx_strand_id
1 'polypeptide(L)'
;MYRTNNCGELNSGFVDQEVKLSGWVNKIRTKGFIIWIDLRDRYGITQLVFDKERTDASVFEAANKLGREFVIEVDGKVIKRKDFNK
;
A
#
# COMPACT_ATOMS: atom_id res chain seq x y z
N MET A 1 -9.92 14.83 -4.76
CA MET A 1 -9.41 13.93 -5.81
C MET A 1 -8.91 12.67 -5.12
N TYR A 2 -9.38 11.48 -5.51
CA TYR A 2 -9.15 10.24 -4.73
C TYR A 2 -7.77 9.58 -4.96
N ARG A 3 -6.91 10.18 -5.79
CA ARG A 3 -5.52 9.74 -6.02
C ARG A 3 -4.67 10.89 -6.51
N THR A 4 -3.42 10.95 -6.09
CA THR A 4 -2.38 11.79 -6.70
C THR A 4 -1.63 11.01 -7.78
N ASN A 5 -1.52 9.70 -7.58
CA ASN A 5 -0.70 8.82 -8.39
C ASN A 5 -1.45 7.53 -8.79
N ASN A 6 -0.98 6.86 -9.83
CA ASN A 6 -1.43 5.51 -10.17
C ASN A 6 -0.49 4.42 -9.60
N CYS A 7 -0.96 3.19 -9.49
CA CYS A 7 -0.18 2.09 -8.92
C CYS A 7 0.95 1.61 -9.85
N GLY A 8 0.95 2.01 -11.13
CA GLY A 8 1.95 1.61 -12.12
C GLY A 8 3.13 2.58 -12.26
N GLU A 9 3.05 3.80 -11.74
CA GLU A 9 4.05 4.84 -12.02
C GLU A 9 5.11 5.04 -10.93
N LEU A 10 4.87 4.50 -9.73
CA LEU A 10 5.80 4.65 -8.62
C LEU A 10 7.12 3.94 -8.91
N ASN A 11 8.21 4.69 -8.83
CA ASN A 11 9.57 4.23 -9.07
C ASN A 11 10.54 4.87 -8.05
N SER A 12 11.84 4.62 -8.20
CA SER A 12 12.87 5.12 -7.28
C SER A 12 12.92 6.65 -7.13
N GLY A 13 12.43 7.40 -8.12
CA GLY A 13 12.34 8.87 -8.05
C GLY A 13 11.27 9.38 -7.08
N PHE A 14 10.32 8.52 -6.68
CA PHE A 14 9.26 8.88 -5.73
C PHE A 14 9.63 8.62 -4.27
N VAL A 15 10.80 8.04 -3.99
CA VAL A 15 11.23 7.75 -2.61
C VAL A 15 11.17 9.02 -1.78
N ASP A 16 10.67 8.87 -0.56
CA ASP A 16 10.41 9.92 0.43
C ASP A 16 9.26 10.88 0.13
N GLN A 17 8.55 10.72 -0.97
CA GLN A 17 7.36 11.53 -1.28
C GLN A 17 6.09 10.95 -0.63
N GLU A 18 5.18 11.83 -0.22
CA GLU A 18 3.82 11.47 0.19
C GLU A 18 2.95 11.28 -1.06
N VAL A 19 2.28 10.15 -1.16
CA VAL A 19 1.40 9.83 -2.29
C VAL A 19 0.05 9.34 -1.80
N LYS A 20 -0.99 9.63 -2.59
CA LYS A 20 -2.33 9.08 -2.42
C LYS A 20 -2.63 8.10 -3.54
N LEU A 21 -2.94 6.86 -3.18
CA LEU A 21 -3.34 5.82 -4.12
C LEU A 21 -4.76 5.36 -3.84
N SER A 22 -5.48 4.98 -4.89
CA SER A 22 -6.78 4.34 -4.78
C SER A 22 -6.87 3.16 -5.76
N GLY A 23 -7.46 2.07 -5.30
CA GLY A 23 -7.57 0.84 -6.10
C GLY A 23 -8.27 -0.29 -5.37
N TRP A 24 -8.13 -1.50 -5.93
CA TRP A 24 -8.70 -2.73 -5.41
C TRP A 24 -7.64 -3.56 -4.69
N VAL A 25 -7.99 -4.08 -3.52
CA VAL A 25 -7.14 -5.01 -2.79
C VAL A 25 -7.02 -6.33 -3.55
N ASN A 26 -5.85 -6.58 -4.13
CA ASN A 26 -5.59 -7.76 -4.96
C ASN A 26 -5.13 -8.95 -4.13
N LYS A 27 -4.21 -8.72 -3.19
CA LYS A 27 -3.65 -9.75 -2.31
C LYS A 27 -3.32 -9.18 -0.95
N ILE A 28 -3.60 -9.95 0.10
CA ILE A 28 -3.25 -9.61 1.49
C ILE A 28 -2.31 -10.69 2.01
N ARG A 29 -1.23 -10.28 2.67
CA ARG A 29 -0.28 -11.16 3.35
C ARG A 29 -0.05 -10.59 4.75
N THR A 30 -0.19 -11.41 5.78
CA THR A 30 -0.02 -10.97 7.17
C THR A 30 1.04 -11.80 7.88
N LYS A 31 1.80 -11.16 8.77
CA LYS A 31 2.73 -11.81 9.68
C LYS A 31 2.73 -11.06 11.01
N GLY A 32 1.80 -11.40 11.89
CA GLY A 32 1.71 -10.92 13.29
C GLY A 32 1.70 -9.40 13.49
N PHE A 33 2.85 -8.75 13.31
CA PHE A 33 3.10 -7.32 13.48
C PHE A 33 3.16 -6.53 12.16
N ILE A 34 3.05 -7.19 11.01
CA ILE A 34 3.15 -6.56 9.68
C ILE A 34 2.14 -7.14 8.70
N ILE A 35 1.58 -6.27 7.85
CA ILE A 35 0.59 -6.56 6.83
C ILE A 35 1.11 -5.99 5.51
N TRP A 36 1.12 -6.81 4.47
CA TRP A 36 1.38 -6.39 3.09
C TRP A 36 0.09 -6.51 2.30
N ILE A 37 -0.22 -5.45 1.56
CA ILE A 37 -1.37 -5.41 0.67
C ILE A 37 -0.90 -5.04 -0.72
N ASP A 38 -1.22 -5.87 -1.70
CA ASP A 38 -1.01 -5.53 -3.10
C ASP A 38 -2.26 -4.77 -3.57
N LEU A 39 -2.12 -3.47 -3.79
CA LEU A 39 -3.17 -2.59 -4.32
C LEU A 39 -3.07 -2.57 -5.84
N ARG A 40 -4.17 -2.91 -6.52
CA ARG A 40 -4.26 -2.97 -7.97
C ARG A 40 -5.12 -1.82 -8.50
N ASP A 41 -4.64 -1.18 -9.55
CA ASP A 41 -5.47 -0.33 -10.40
C ASP A 41 -5.34 -0.76 -11.87
N ARG A 42 -5.80 0.08 -12.79
CA ARG A 42 -5.70 -0.20 -14.24
C ARG A 42 -4.24 -0.29 -14.74
N TYR A 43 -3.32 0.40 -14.08
CA TYR A 43 -1.96 0.66 -14.57
C TYR A 43 -0.92 -0.26 -13.94
N GLY A 44 -1.22 -0.86 -12.80
CA GLY A 44 -0.31 -1.83 -12.18
C GLY A 44 -0.70 -2.23 -10.77
N ILE A 45 0.31 -2.68 -10.03
CA ILE A 45 0.19 -3.11 -8.64
C ILE A 45 1.25 -2.39 -7.81
N THR A 46 0.81 -1.76 -6.72
CA THR A 46 1.69 -1.20 -5.69
C THR A 46 1.57 -2.02 -4.41
N GLN A 47 2.71 -2.37 -3.82
CA GLN A 47 2.72 -3.01 -2.51
C GLN A 47 2.64 -1.95 -1.40
N LEU A 48 1.59 -2.03 -0.59
CA LEU A 48 1.43 -1.30 0.65
C LEU A 48 1.99 -2.13 1.80
N VAL A 49 2.59 -1.46 2.79
CA VAL A 49 3.14 -2.09 3.99
C VAL A 49 2.63 -1.36 5.21
N PHE A 50 1.97 -2.09 6.09
CA PHE A 50 1.51 -1.61 7.39
C PHE A 50 2.23 -2.42 8.46
N ASP A 51 3.06 -1.78 9.27
CA ASP A 51 3.71 -2.40 10.43
C ASP A 51 3.35 -1.64 11.71
N LYS A 52 3.30 -2.36 12.83
CA LYS A 52 2.88 -1.82 14.12
C LYS A 52 3.78 -0.71 14.67
N GLU A 53 5.01 -0.56 14.18
CA GLU A 53 5.93 0.48 14.66
C GLU A 53 5.70 1.81 13.95
N ARG A 54 5.40 1.78 12.64
CA ARG A 54 5.26 2.99 11.79
C ARG A 54 3.83 3.37 11.46
N THR A 55 2.87 2.49 11.74
CA THR A 55 1.45 2.68 11.39
C THR A 55 0.63 2.88 12.64
N ASP A 56 -0.28 3.87 12.62
CA ASP A 56 -1.25 4.06 13.69
C ASP A 56 -2.07 2.79 13.96
N ALA A 57 -2.34 2.51 15.23
CA ALA A 57 -3.02 1.28 15.64
C ALA A 57 -4.40 1.12 14.98
N SER A 58 -5.15 2.21 14.84
CA SER A 58 -6.46 2.22 14.18
C SER A 58 -6.37 1.86 12.68
N VAL A 59 -5.35 2.37 11.99
CA VAL A 59 -5.08 2.08 10.58
C VAL A 59 -4.65 0.63 10.41
N PHE A 60 -3.80 0.13 11.31
CA PHE A 60 -3.37 -1.27 11.30
C PHE A 60 -4.56 -2.22 11.50
N GLU A 61 -5.47 -1.92 12.44
CA GLU A 61 -6.69 -2.69 12.64
C GLU A 61 -7.63 -2.64 11.43
N ALA A 62 -7.78 -1.46 10.81
CA ALA A 62 -8.57 -1.31 9.58
C ALA A 62 -7.98 -2.15 8.45
N ALA A 63 -6.66 -2.10 8.24
CA ALA A 63 -5.95 -2.88 7.24
C ALA A 63 -6.11 -4.40 7.46
N ASN A 64 -6.15 -4.84 8.72
CA ASN A 64 -6.34 -6.25 9.08
C ASN A 64 -7.77 -6.78 8.80
N LYS A 65 -8.75 -5.88 8.65
CA LYS A 65 -10.15 -6.22 8.32
C LYS A 65 -10.43 -6.18 6.81
N LEU A 66 -9.46 -5.76 5.99
CA LEU A 66 -9.65 -5.67 4.54
C LEU A 66 -9.83 -7.05 3.91
N GLY A 67 -10.69 -7.11 2.89
CA GLY A 67 -10.92 -8.30 2.08
C GLY A 67 -10.41 -8.12 0.64
N ARG A 68 -10.32 -9.23 -0.10
CA ARG A 68 -10.02 -9.19 -1.54
C ARG A 68 -11.10 -8.39 -2.28
N GLU A 69 -10.69 -7.60 -3.26
CA GLU A 69 -11.52 -6.70 -4.07
C GLU A 69 -12.15 -5.53 -3.31
N PHE A 70 -11.74 -5.26 -2.07
CA PHE A 70 -12.13 -4.02 -1.39
C PHE A 70 -11.55 -2.82 -2.14
N VAL A 71 -12.37 -1.78 -2.33
CA VAL A 71 -11.91 -0.50 -2.86
C VAL A 71 -11.43 0.33 -1.68
N ILE A 72 -10.17 0.73 -1.73
CA ILE A 72 -9.55 1.54 -0.67
C ILE A 72 -8.85 2.75 -1.26
N GLU A 73 -8.81 3.81 -0.47
CA GLU A 73 -7.92 4.94 -0.62
C GLU A 73 -6.86 4.86 0.48
N VAL A 74 -5.61 5.16 0.13
CA VAL A 74 -4.50 5.20 1.08
C VAL A 74 -3.64 6.43 0.83
N ASP A 75 -3.21 7.06 1.91
CA ASP A 75 -2.16 8.07 1.93
C ASP A 75 -0.94 7.47 2.61
N GLY A 76 0.25 7.74 2.07
CA GLY A 76 1.47 7.34 2.75
C GLY A 76 2.74 7.68 1.99
N LYS A 77 3.85 7.51 2.71
CA LYS A 77 5.19 7.81 2.24
C LYS A 77 5.77 6.65 1.42
N VAL A 78 6.28 6.95 0.24
CA VAL A 78 6.99 5.97 -0.59
C VAL A 78 8.34 5.64 0.04
N ILE A 79 8.56 4.36 0.34
CA ILE A 79 9.81 3.85 0.92
C ILE A 79 10.50 2.91 -0.06
N LYS A 80 11.84 2.92 -0.04
CA LYS A 80 12.63 1.95 -0.80
C LYS A 80 12.46 0.56 -0.17
N ARG A 81 12.11 -0.42 -1.00
CA ARG A 81 12.04 -1.81 -0.58
C ARG A 81 13.47 -2.36 -0.37
N LYS A 82 13.66 -3.19 0.67
CA LYS A 82 14.96 -3.82 0.97
C LYS A 82 15.39 -4.82 -0.11
N ASP A 83 14.44 -5.61 -0.61
CA ASP A 83 14.67 -6.57 -1.71
C ASP A 83 13.79 -6.23 -2.92
N PHE A 84 14.39 -6.17 -4.10
CA PHE A 84 13.65 -6.00 -5.36
C PHE A 84 12.84 -7.26 -5.66
N ASN A 85 11.63 -7.11 -6.21
CA ASN A 85 10.95 -8.25 -6.83
C ASN A 85 11.83 -8.71 -8.01
N LYS A 86 12.24 -9.97 -8.02
CA LYS A 86 12.82 -10.62 -9.20
C LYS A 86 11.76 -10.84 -10.26
#